data_AF-A0A4Q6B666-F1
#
_entry.id   AF-A0A4Q6B666-F1
#
_cell.length_a   1.000
_cell.length_b   1.000
_cell.length_c   1.000
_cell.angle_alpha   90.00
_cell.angle_beta   90.00
_cell.angle_gamma   90.00
#
_symmetry.space_group_name_H-M   'P 1'
#
loop_
_entity.id
_entity.type
_entity.pdbx_description
1 polymer ?
#
loop_
_entity_poly.entity_id
_entity_poly.type
_entity_poly.pdbx_seq_one_letter_code
_entity_poly.pdbx_strand_id
1 'polypeptide(L)'
;MSKLSSLKQGPSESKTNFTGSKDLKRLSLDDLSALLEEIQGGDRNEARSFISRTLNVNDVVAECSLRHLEEKLHREQDYRERILKQVSTLPSANIVDHQQFLRDAFGVQGIVSKAILNHWRIAGA
;
A
#
# COMPACT_ATOMS: atom_id res chain seq x y z
N MET A 1 6.37 -20.69 49.55
CA MET A 1 6.96 -20.88 48.21
C MET A 1 5.87 -21.33 47.26
N SER A 2 5.61 -20.56 46.19
CA SER A 2 5.00 -20.94 44.90
C SER A 2 4.26 -19.75 44.27
N LYS A 3 4.86 -19.11 43.26
CA LYS A 3 4.35 -18.97 41.88
C LYS A 3 5.11 -17.87 41.13
N LEU A 4 5.99 -18.30 40.22
CA LEU A 4 6.31 -17.54 39.00
C LEU A 4 5.07 -17.56 38.09
N SER A 5 4.69 -16.42 37.50
CA SER A 5 4.47 -16.30 36.06
C SER A 5 4.12 -14.87 35.62
N SER A 6 4.89 -14.37 34.66
CA SER A 6 4.41 -13.69 33.45
C SER A 6 3.67 -12.35 33.60
N LEU A 7 4.41 -11.24 33.52
CA LEU A 7 3.92 -10.09 32.76
C LEU A 7 4.58 -10.11 31.37
N LYS A 8 3.76 -10.47 30.38
CA LYS A 8 4.02 -10.33 28.95
C LYS A 8 4.39 -8.88 28.65
N GLN A 9 5.51 -8.68 27.95
CA GLN A 9 5.75 -7.50 27.14
C GLN A 9 4.59 -7.39 26.14
N GLY A 10 3.81 -6.30 26.23
CA GLY A 10 2.89 -5.92 25.17
C GLY A 10 3.69 -5.57 23.91
N PRO A 11 3.25 -5.98 22.72
CA PRO A 11 3.91 -5.55 21.49
C PRO A 11 3.76 -4.04 21.33
N SER A 12 4.86 -3.40 20.94
CA SER A 12 4.96 -1.97 20.60
C SER A 12 3.78 -1.51 19.74
N GLU A 13 2.99 -0.58 20.24
CA GLU A 13 2.11 0.24 19.41
C GLU A 13 2.95 1.26 18.64
N SER A 14 3.56 0.85 17.54
CA SER A 14 4.00 1.78 16.50
C SER A 14 2.76 2.16 15.68
N LYS A 15 1.93 3.08 16.20
CA LYS A 15 0.87 3.71 15.42
C LYS A 15 1.49 4.83 14.58
N THR A 16 1.89 4.51 13.36
CA THR A 16 2.26 5.48 12.33
C THR A 16 1.02 6.28 11.95
N ASN A 17 0.83 7.45 12.57
CA ASN A 17 -0.26 8.36 12.21
C ASN A 17 -0.02 8.93 10.80
N PHE A 18 -0.61 8.32 9.77
CA PHE A 18 -0.63 8.86 8.42
C PHE A 18 -1.52 10.11 8.37
N THR A 19 -0.92 11.28 8.64
CA THR A 19 -1.59 12.57 8.57
C THR A 19 -1.93 12.90 7.12
N GLY A 20 -3.15 12.55 6.70
CA GLY A 20 -3.73 12.89 5.41
C GLY A 20 -3.85 14.41 5.26
N SER A 21 -2.90 15.01 4.54
CA SER A 21 -3.04 16.38 4.04
C SER A 21 -3.62 16.32 2.62
N LYS A 22 -4.58 17.18 2.31
CA LYS A 22 -5.24 17.34 0.99
C LYS A 22 -4.33 17.89 -0.11
N ASP A 23 -3.07 18.14 0.18
CA ASP A 23 -2.06 18.48 -0.81
C ASP A 23 -1.58 17.20 -1.49
N LEU A 24 -1.34 17.27 -2.80
CA LEU A 24 -0.60 16.29 -3.59
C LEU A 24 0.86 16.21 -3.06
N LYS A 25 1.02 15.78 -1.81
CA LYS A 25 2.31 15.63 -1.17
C LYS A 25 2.99 14.47 -1.87
N ARG A 26 4.23 14.72 -2.31
CA ARG A 26 5.18 13.66 -2.64
C ARG A 26 5.08 12.61 -1.55
N LEU A 27 4.80 11.36 -1.94
CA LEU A 27 4.93 10.26 -1.03
C LEU A 27 6.37 10.23 -0.55
N SER A 28 6.59 10.35 0.76
CA SER A 28 7.94 10.13 1.27
C SER A 28 8.29 8.66 1.13
N LEU A 29 9.58 8.36 1.00
CA LEU A 29 10.03 6.98 0.89
C LEU A 29 9.73 6.19 2.18
N ASP A 30 9.73 6.89 3.30
CA ASP A 30 9.35 6.37 4.62
C ASP A 30 7.87 5.99 4.68
N ASP A 31 6.98 6.85 4.17
CA ASP A 31 5.53 6.56 4.06
C ASP A 31 5.26 5.34 3.18
N LEU A 32 6.00 5.20 2.07
CA LEU A 32 5.87 4.05 1.18
C LEU A 32 6.37 2.76 1.84
N SER A 33 7.48 2.84 2.56
CA SER A 33 8.05 1.69 3.26
C SER A 33 7.10 1.20 4.36
N ALA A 34 6.58 2.13 5.17
CA ALA A 34 5.60 1.83 6.22
C ALA A 34 4.33 1.20 5.64
N LEU A 35 3.79 1.74 4.54
CA LEU A 35 2.63 1.14 3.87
C LEU A 35 2.89 -0.31 3.43
N LEU A 36 4.01 -0.58 2.76
CA LEU A 36 4.31 -1.93 2.28
C LEU A 36 4.49 -2.92 3.43
N GLU A 37 5.02 -2.44 4.56
CA GLU A 37 5.18 -3.21 5.79
C GLU A 37 3.84 -3.49 6.47
N GLU A 38 2.94 -2.51 6.53
CA GLU A 38 1.57 -2.66 7.04
C GLU A 38 0.73 -3.63 6.18
N ILE A 39 0.88 -3.57 4.85
CA ILE A 39 0.25 -4.53 3.93
C ILE A 39 0.74 -5.96 4.19
N GLN A 40 2.04 -6.14 4.42
CA GLN A 40 2.59 -7.45 4.81
C GLN A 40 2.16 -7.87 6.22
N GLY A 41 1.95 -6.91 7.12
CA GLY A 41 1.45 -7.11 8.49
C GLY A 41 -0.05 -7.40 8.57
N GLY A 42 -0.81 -7.17 7.51
CA GLY A 42 -2.22 -7.49 7.40
C GLY A 42 -3.20 -6.37 7.79
N ASP A 43 -2.74 -5.12 7.97
CA ASP A 43 -3.64 -3.99 8.20
C ASP A 43 -4.20 -3.46 6.86
N ARG A 44 -5.34 -4.03 6.47
CA ARG A 44 -5.96 -3.77 5.17
C ARG A 44 -6.69 -2.43 5.11
N ASN A 45 -7.24 -1.95 6.22
CA ASN A 45 -8.15 -0.80 6.20
C ASN A 45 -7.38 0.50 6.02
N GLU A 46 -6.28 0.65 6.75
CA GLU A 46 -5.40 1.82 6.65
C GLU A 46 -4.68 1.85 5.30
N ALA A 47 -4.14 0.71 4.85
CA ALA A 47 -3.50 0.58 3.56
C ALA A 47 -4.44 0.92 2.38
N ARG A 48 -5.68 0.43 2.41
CA ARG A 48 -6.69 0.79 1.38
C ARG A 48 -6.99 2.29 1.39
N SER A 49 -7.19 2.88 2.57
CA SER A 49 -7.46 4.32 2.71
C SER A 49 -6.27 5.16 2.22
N PHE A 50 -5.05 4.70 2.47
CA PHE A 50 -3.84 5.32 1.95
C PHE A 50 -3.79 5.26 0.42
N ILE A 51 -3.98 4.07 -0.18
CA ILE A 51 -3.97 3.88 -1.64
C ILE A 51 -5.00 4.78 -2.31
N SER A 52 -6.24 4.82 -1.79
CA SER A 52 -7.31 5.66 -2.32
C SER A 52 -6.93 7.14 -2.35
N ARG A 53 -6.41 7.66 -1.23
CA ARG A 53 -6.01 9.07 -1.10
C ARG A 53 -4.79 9.40 -1.97
N THR A 54 -3.77 8.56 -1.89
CA THR A 54 -2.49 8.74 -2.59
C THR A 54 -2.63 8.71 -4.10
N LEU A 55 -3.39 7.74 -4.62
CA LEU A 55 -3.57 7.58 -6.06
C LEU A 55 -4.80 8.34 -6.56
N ASN A 56 -5.57 8.97 -5.68
CA ASN A 56 -6.85 9.60 -6.00
C ASN A 56 -7.77 8.66 -6.79
N VAL A 57 -8.02 7.48 -6.21
CA VAL A 57 -8.87 6.42 -6.78
C VAL A 57 -9.99 6.04 -5.83
N ASN A 58 -11.10 5.52 -6.35
CA ASN A 58 -12.22 5.08 -5.51
C ASN A 58 -11.88 3.82 -4.68
N ASP A 59 -12.73 3.51 -3.69
CA ASP A 59 -12.51 2.40 -2.76
C ASP A 59 -12.43 1.02 -3.45
N VAL A 60 -13.14 0.82 -4.56
CA VAL A 60 -13.10 -0.44 -5.32
C VAL A 60 -11.74 -0.62 -5.96
N VAL A 61 -11.20 0.43 -6.60
CA VAL A 61 -9.87 0.42 -7.19
C VAL A 61 -8.81 0.22 -6.11
N ALA A 62 -8.94 0.92 -4.98
CA ALA A 62 -8.01 0.81 -3.86
C ALA A 62 -7.99 -0.61 -3.27
N GLU A 63 -9.15 -1.27 -3.12
CA GLU A 63 -9.27 -2.65 -2.66
C GLU A 63 -8.62 -3.64 -3.64
N CYS A 64 -8.85 -3.47 -4.95
CA CYS A 64 -8.22 -4.33 -5.95
C CYS A 64 -6.70 -4.13 -6.01
N SER A 65 -6.23 -2.88 -5.89
CA SER A 65 -4.80 -2.57 -5.80
C SER A 65 -4.16 -3.15 -4.54
N LEU A 66 -4.84 -3.07 -3.40
CA LEU A 66 -4.38 -3.69 -2.17
C LEU A 66 -4.17 -5.21 -2.35
N ARG A 67 -5.16 -5.92 -2.90
CA ARG A 67 -5.03 -7.37 -3.17
C ARG A 67 -3.89 -7.69 -4.12
N HIS A 68 -3.69 -6.86 -5.15
CA HIS A 68 -2.58 -7.01 -6.08
C HIS A 68 -1.23 -6.87 -5.36
N LEU A 69 -1.10 -5.86 -4.49
CA LEU A 69 0.11 -5.64 -3.70
C LEU A 69 0.35 -6.77 -2.71
N GLU A 70 -0.67 -7.26 -2.03
CA GLU A 70 -0.58 -8.43 -1.13
C GLU A 70 -0.07 -9.66 -1.88
N GLU A 71 -0.63 -9.95 -3.06
CA GLU A 71 -0.21 -11.08 -3.89
C GLU A 71 1.25 -10.93 -4.34
N LYS A 72 1.66 -9.73 -4.74
CA LYS A 72 3.03 -9.42 -5.16
C LYS A 72 4.02 -9.51 -4.00
N LEU A 73 3.72 -8.88 -2.87
CA LEU A 73 4.54 -8.91 -1.67
C LEU A 73 4.67 -10.31 -1.06
N HIS A 74 3.66 -11.17 -1.25
CA HIS A 74 3.71 -12.56 -0.80
C HIS A 74 4.51 -13.47 -1.75
N ARG A 75 4.40 -13.27 -3.07
CA ARG A 75 5.03 -14.14 -4.08
C ARG A 75 6.45 -13.73 -4.46
N GLU A 76 6.76 -12.44 -4.41
CA GLU A 76 8.04 -11.88 -4.83
C GLU A 76 8.77 -11.33 -3.60
N GLN A 77 9.77 -12.05 -3.09
CA GLN A 77 10.54 -11.66 -1.89
C GLN A 77 11.16 -10.27 -1.99
N ASP A 78 11.64 -9.89 -3.18
CA ASP A 78 12.34 -8.61 -3.40
C ASP A 78 11.42 -7.48 -3.88
N TYR A 79 10.10 -7.71 -3.94
CA TYR A 79 9.18 -6.73 -4.53
C TYR A 79 9.14 -5.42 -3.75
N ARG A 80 9.18 -5.50 -2.42
CA ARG A 80 9.27 -4.32 -1.53
C ARG A 80 10.52 -3.49 -1.84
N GLU A 81 11.68 -4.13 -1.85
CA GLU A 81 12.96 -3.46 -2.10
C GLU A 81 13.03 -2.86 -3.51
N ARG A 82 12.48 -3.57 -4.51
CA ARG A 82 12.42 -3.08 -5.89
C ARG A 82 11.57 -1.81 -6.01
N ILE A 83 10.40 -1.76 -5.39
CA ILE A 83 9.56 -0.55 -5.40
C ILE A 83 10.28 0.60 -4.71
N LEU A 84 10.83 0.39 -3.51
CA LEU A 84 11.53 1.43 -2.76
C LEU A 84 12.74 1.96 -3.53
N LYS A 85 13.53 1.07 -4.14
CA LYS A 85 14.67 1.45 -4.98
C LYS A 85 14.21 2.27 -6.18
N GLN A 86 13.18 1.84 -6.89
CA GLN A 86 12.68 2.58 -8.05
C GLN A 86 12.15 3.98 -7.67
N VAL A 87 11.41 4.08 -6.57
CA VAL A 87 10.94 5.38 -6.05
C VAL A 87 12.10 6.28 -5.61
N SER A 88 13.18 5.72 -5.07
CA SER A 88 14.38 6.49 -4.71
C SER A 88 15.16 7.02 -5.92
N THR A 89 15.12 6.29 -7.05
CA THR A 89 15.80 6.67 -8.29
C THR A 89 15.01 7.63 -9.17
N LEU A 90 13.71 7.78 -8.91
CA LEU A 90 12.88 8.72 -9.66
C LEU A 90 13.29 10.16 -9.31
N PRO A 91 13.44 11.06 -10.31
CA PRO A 91 13.80 12.43 -10.06
C PRO A 91 12.78 13.05 -9.12
N SER A 92 13.22 13.46 -7.92
CA SER A 92 12.32 13.97 -6.89
C SER A 92 11.46 15.11 -7.44
N ALA A 93 12.00 15.90 -8.39
CA ALA A 93 11.34 17.01 -9.06
C ALA A 93 10.00 16.66 -9.77
N ASN A 94 9.80 15.44 -10.28
CA ASN A 94 8.65 15.12 -11.11
C ASN A 94 7.58 14.27 -10.39
N ILE A 95 6.64 14.95 -9.74
CA ILE A 95 5.52 14.33 -9.02
C ILE A 95 4.64 13.49 -9.95
N VAL A 96 4.51 13.87 -11.22
CA VAL A 96 3.70 13.14 -12.22
C VAL A 96 4.31 11.78 -12.51
N ASP A 97 5.63 11.70 -12.70
CA ASP A 97 6.34 10.43 -12.94
C ASP A 97 6.25 9.51 -11.72
N HIS A 98 6.36 10.06 -10.50
CA HIS A 98 6.17 9.31 -9.25
C HIS A 98 4.76 8.73 -9.13
N GLN A 99 3.72 9.52 -9.40
CA GLN A 99 2.34 9.04 -9.33
C GLN A 99 2.03 8.02 -10.41
N GLN A 100 2.53 8.24 -11.63
CA GLN A 100 2.39 7.32 -12.75
C GLN A 100 3.05 5.98 -12.41
N PHE A 101 4.29 6.00 -11.90
CA PHE A 101 4.97 4.81 -11.42
C PHE A 101 4.18 4.07 -10.34
N LEU A 102 3.68 4.76 -9.31
CA LEU A 102 2.90 4.12 -8.24
C LEU A 102 1.60 3.52 -8.76
N ARG A 103 0.91 4.19 -9.69
CA ARG A 103 -0.28 3.64 -10.35
C ARG A 103 0.05 2.36 -11.13
N ASP A 104 1.19 2.30 -11.79
CA ASP A 104 1.62 1.11 -12.52
C ASP A 104 2.04 -0.02 -11.58
N ALA A 105 2.85 0.29 -10.57
CA ALA A 105 3.30 -0.66 -9.55
C ALA A 105 2.11 -1.25 -8.78
N PHE A 106 1.12 -0.44 -8.42
CA PHE A 106 -0.07 -0.88 -7.67
C PHE A 106 -1.14 -1.48 -8.59
N GLY A 107 -0.81 -1.66 -9.87
CA GLY A 107 -1.64 -2.32 -10.88
C GLY A 107 -2.83 -1.51 -11.39
N VAL A 108 -3.01 -0.25 -10.95
CA VAL A 108 -4.14 0.63 -11.28
C VAL A 108 -4.32 0.76 -12.79
N GLN A 109 -3.25 0.96 -13.57
CA GLN A 109 -3.34 1.05 -15.05
C GLN A 109 -3.22 -0.31 -15.77
N GLY A 110 -3.13 -1.42 -15.03
CA GLY A 110 -2.89 -2.75 -15.59
C GLY A 110 -3.89 -3.80 -15.12
N ILE A 111 -3.41 -4.75 -14.31
CA ILE A 111 -4.18 -5.92 -13.85
C ILE A 111 -5.41 -5.51 -13.05
N VAL A 112 -5.33 -4.44 -12.25
CA VAL A 112 -6.46 -3.92 -11.47
C VAL A 112 -7.53 -3.32 -12.38
N SER A 113 -7.14 -2.53 -13.38
CA SER A 113 -8.09 -2.03 -14.40
C SER A 113 -8.84 -3.18 -15.09
N LYS A 114 -8.15 -4.25 -15.47
CA LYS A 114 -8.80 -5.44 -16.07
C LYS A 114 -9.69 -6.18 -15.08
N ALA A 115 -9.26 -6.34 -13.83
CA ALA A 115 -10.02 -7.01 -12.78
C ALA A 115 -11.31 -6.25 -12.44
N ILE A 116 -11.28 -4.92 -12.42
CA ILE A 116 -12.46 -4.06 -12.24
C ILE A 116 -13.40 -4.25 -13.43
N LEU A 117 -12.92 -4.12 -14.68
CA LEU A 117 -13.77 -4.33 -15.86
C LEU A 117 -14.44 -5.71 -15.86
N ASN A 118 -13.72 -6.74 -15.41
CA ASN A 118 -14.27 -8.09 -15.31
C ASN A 118 -15.27 -8.24 -14.14
N HIS A 119 -14.99 -7.61 -12.99
CA HIS A 119 -15.90 -7.60 -11.85
C HIS A 119 -17.22 -6.91 -12.19
N TRP A 120 -17.18 -5.77 -12.89
CA TRP A 120 -18.39 -5.07 -13.35
C TRP A 120 -19.15 -5.87 -14.42
N ARG A 121 -18.45 -6.61 -15.30
CA ARG A 121 -19.08 -7.52 -16.25
C ARG A 121 -19.81 -8.69 -15.58
N ILE A 122 -19.28 -9.21 -14.48
CA ILE A 122 -19.87 -10.34 -13.73
C ILE A 122 -20.96 -9.86 -12.76
N ALA A 123 -20.76 -8.70 -12.11
CA ALA A 123 -21.72 -8.11 -11.18
C ALA A 123 -22.87 -7.35 -11.86
N GLY A 124 -22.73 -7.06 -13.16
CA GLY A 124 -23.74 -6.43 -14.02
C GLY A 124 -24.39 -7.38 -15.02
N ALA A 125 -24.31 -8.71 -14.80
CA ALA A 125 -25.00 -9.73 -15.59
C ALA A 125 -26.09 -10.43 -14.75
#